data_AF-A0A1R1L5X6-F1
#
_entry.id   AF-A0A1R1L5X6-F1
#
_cell.length_a   1.000
_cell.length_b   1.000
_cell.length_c   1.000
_cell.angle_alpha   90.00
_cell.angle_beta   90.00
_cell.angle_gamma   90.00
#
_symmetry.space_group_name_H-M   'P 1'
#
loop_
_entity.id
_entity.type
_entity.pdbx_description
1 polymer ?
#
loop_
_entity_poly.entity_id
_entity_poly.type
_entity_poly.pdbx_seq_one_letter_code
_entity_poly.pdbx_strand_id
1 'polypeptide(L)'
;MVSAAGLVPALRLAERAGLHGLLDERLSVSSPNATVKTTGVIAGMLAGADCIDDLGLLRHGGMGRLFTQVRAPSTLGTFLRSFTHGHVQQLDAVARRLLPGLTRTVPGLLAGSRTAGSIAFLDVDDTIREVHGHAKQAAAYG
;
A
#
# COMPACT_ATOMS: atom_id res chain seq x y z
N MET A 1 -7.49 17.59 -6.60
CA MET A 1 -6.54 17.13 -5.57
C MET A 1 -7.32 16.80 -4.30
N VAL A 2 -7.47 15.52 -3.97
CA VAL A 2 -8.26 15.08 -2.81
C VAL A 2 -7.38 15.14 -1.55
N SER A 3 -7.59 16.22 -0.78
CA SER A 3 -7.45 16.39 0.67
C SER A 3 -6.41 15.54 1.44
N ALA A 4 -5.29 16.17 1.79
CA ALA A 4 -4.42 15.73 2.88
C ALA A 4 -5.17 15.55 4.23
N ALA A 5 -6.37 16.13 4.41
CA ALA A 5 -7.15 15.99 5.64
C ALA A 5 -7.65 14.56 5.88
N GLY A 6 -7.83 13.75 4.83
CA GLY A 6 -8.23 12.35 4.93
C GLY A 6 -7.09 11.37 5.17
N LEU A 7 -5.84 11.79 4.93
CA LEU A 7 -4.69 10.89 4.97
C LEU A 7 -4.39 10.37 6.38
N VAL A 8 -4.48 11.25 7.38
CA VAL A 8 -4.26 10.88 8.79
C VAL A 8 -5.26 9.82 9.26
N PRO A 9 -6.59 10.01 9.15
CA PRO A 9 -7.55 8.99 9.55
C PRO A 9 -7.43 7.70 8.71
N ALA A 10 -7.07 7.79 7.42
CA ALA A 10 -6.86 6.60 6.57
C ALA A 10 -5.69 5.74 7.07
N LEU A 11 -4.55 6.35 7.40
CA LEU A 11 -3.39 5.62 7.91
C LEU A 11 -3.61 5.06 9.31
N ARG A 12 -4.33 5.80 10.17
CA ARG A 12 -4.75 5.30 11.49
C ARG A 12 -5.71 4.12 11.37
N LEU A 13 -6.62 4.14 10.40
CA LEU A 13 -7.49 3.01 10.12
C LEU A 13 -6.67 1.80 9.66
N ALA A 14 -5.73 1.98 8.73
CA ALA A 14 -4.86 0.92 8.26
C ALA A 14 -4.00 0.32 9.39
N GLU A 15 -3.46 1.16 10.27
CA GLU A 15 -2.74 0.73 11.48
C GLU A 15 -3.63 -0.12 12.40
N ARG A 16 -4.83 0.35 12.73
CA ARG A 16 -5.81 -0.40 13.56
C ARG A 16 -6.26 -1.71 12.93
N ALA A 17 -6.35 -1.73 11.60
CA ALA A 17 -6.66 -2.93 10.84
C ALA A 17 -5.50 -3.94 10.78
N GLY A 18 -4.31 -3.59 11.30
CA GLY A 18 -3.17 -4.49 11.42
C GLY A 18 -2.11 -4.35 10.33
N LEU A 19 -2.16 -3.31 9.48
CA LEU A 19 -1.23 -3.15 8.36
C LEU A 19 0.25 -3.27 8.78
N HIS A 20 0.66 -2.60 9.85
CA HIS A 20 2.06 -2.58 10.29
C HIS A 20 2.54 -3.97 10.71
N GLY A 21 1.77 -4.68 11.54
CA GLY A 21 2.10 -6.05 11.94
C GLY A 21 2.13 -7.01 10.77
N LEU A 22 1.16 -6.90 9.84
CA LEU A 22 1.14 -7.72 8.63
C LEU A 22 2.37 -7.48 7.74
N LEU A 23 2.82 -6.23 7.62
CA LEU A 23 4.04 -5.90 6.88
C LEU A 23 5.28 -6.46 7.58
N ASP A 24 5.40 -6.28 8.90
CA ASP A 24 6.53 -6.80 9.68
C ASP A 24 6.62 -8.34 9.61
N GLU A 25 5.48 -9.03 9.61
CA GLU A 25 5.42 -10.49 9.54
C GLU A 25 5.69 -11.07 8.14
N ARG A 26 5.29 -10.35 7.08
CA ARG A 26 5.22 -10.93 5.72
C ARG A 26 6.26 -10.39 4.76
N LEU A 27 6.73 -9.16 4.96
CA LEU A 27 7.60 -8.51 3.99
C LEU A 27 9.06 -8.87 4.27
N SER A 28 9.67 -9.67 3.39
CA SER A 28 11.04 -10.15 3.56
C SER A 28 12.08 -9.32 2.80
N VAL A 29 11.71 -8.13 2.31
CA VAL A 29 12.65 -7.29 1.54
C VAL A 29 13.79 -6.83 2.44
N SER A 30 15.04 -7.06 2.02
CA SER A 30 16.23 -6.68 2.78
C SER A 30 16.42 -5.16 2.75
N SER A 31 15.70 -4.46 3.63
CA SER A 31 15.76 -3.01 3.73
C SER A 31 15.50 -2.55 5.16
N PRO A 32 16.30 -1.60 5.69
CA PRO A 32 16.01 -1.04 6.99
C PRO A 32 14.66 -0.30 6.95
N ASN A 33 13.84 -0.53 7.97
CA ASN A 33 12.52 0.09 8.13
C ASN A 33 11.56 -0.19 6.95
N ALA A 34 11.54 -1.43 6.44
CA ALA A 34 10.70 -1.82 5.30
C ALA A 34 9.23 -1.42 5.49
N THR A 35 8.66 -1.71 6.66
CA THR A 35 7.27 -1.33 7.02
C THR A 35 7.04 0.18 6.92
N VAL A 36 7.93 1.00 7.49
CA VAL A 36 7.81 2.46 7.43
C VAL A 36 7.89 2.97 5.99
N LYS A 37 8.77 2.38 5.16
CA LYS A 37 8.91 2.77 3.75
C LYS A 37 7.68 2.36 2.94
N THR A 38 7.15 1.15 3.14
CA THR A 38 5.93 0.69 2.49
C THR A 38 4.73 1.57 2.88
N THR A 39 4.53 1.82 4.17
CA THR A 39 3.47 2.74 4.65
C THR A 39 3.66 4.15 4.09
N GLY A 40 4.89 4.62 3.94
CA GLY A 40 5.21 5.90 3.30
C GLY A 40 4.82 5.94 1.82
N VAL A 41 5.06 4.88 1.06
CA VAL A 41 4.62 4.80 -0.34
C VAL A 41 3.09 4.77 -0.44
N ILE A 42 2.42 3.96 0.37
CA ILE A 42 0.94 3.92 0.44
C ILE A 42 0.38 5.30 0.76
N ALA A 43 0.98 6.01 1.73
CA ALA A 43 0.56 7.35 2.09
C ALA A 43 0.72 8.35 0.94
N GLY A 44 1.82 8.24 0.18
CA GLY A 44 2.05 9.04 -1.02
C GLY A 44 0.96 8.80 -2.06
N MET A 45 0.67 7.53 -2.38
CA MET A 45 -0.38 7.15 -3.32
C MET A 45 -1.76 7.66 -2.88
N LEU A 46 -2.10 7.53 -1.59
CA LEU A 46 -3.36 8.05 -1.03
C LEU A 46 -3.47 9.58 -1.11
N ALA A 47 -2.34 10.28 -1.09
CA ALA A 47 -2.28 11.73 -1.27
C ALA A 47 -2.14 12.16 -2.75
N GLY A 48 -2.16 11.21 -3.68
CA GLY A 48 -2.15 11.47 -5.12
C GLY A 48 -0.78 11.45 -5.78
N ALA A 49 0.26 10.87 -5.15
CA ALA A 49 1.52 10.60 -5.84
C ALA A 49 1.31 9.52 -6.91
N ASP A 50 1.63 9.85 -8.16
CA ASP A 50 1.60 8.88 -9.26
C ASP A 50 3.00 8.39 -9.65
N CYS A 51 4.05 9.13 -9.24
CA CYS A 51 5.44 8.78 -9.46
C CYS A 51 6.29 8.90 -8.18
N ILE A 52 7.54 8.41 -8.25
CA ILE A 52 8.48 8.43 -7.10
C ILE A 52 8.83 9.87 -6.70
N ASP A 53 8.91 10.78 -7.67
CA ASP A 53 9.25 12.18 -7.43
C ASP A 53 8.16 12.90 -6.63
N ASP A 54 6.89 12.52 -6.85
CA ASP A 54 5.74 13.05 -6.12
C ASP A 54 5.74 12.65 -4.64
N LEU A 55 6.44 11.60 -4.23
CA LEU A 55 6.54 11.21 -2.81
C LEU A 55 7.16 12.33 -1.95
N GLY A 56 7.79 13.34 -2.58
CA GLY A 56 8.17 14.60 -1.95
C GLY A 56 7.00 15.38 -1.34
N LEU A 57 5.76 15.18 -1.78
CA LEU A 57 4.55 15.83 -1.25
C LEU A 57 4.35 15.54 0.24
N LEU A 58 4.75 14.36 0.72
CA LEU A 58 4.69 13.97 2.13
C LEU A 58 5.60 14.83 3.02
N ARG A 59 6.54 15.57 2.43
CA ARG A 59 7.47 16.47 3.13
C ARG A 59 6.95 17.91 3.21
N HIS A 60 6.18 18.34 2.23
CA HIS A 60 5.79 19.75 2.04
C HIS A 60 4.42 20.07 2.66
N GLY A 61 3.56 19.06 2.90
CA GLY A 61 2.19 19.24 3.39
C GLY A 61 1.96 19.24 4.91
N GLY A 62 2.97 19.53 5.74
CA GLY A 62 2.81 19.57 7.21
C GLY A 62 2.74 18.19 7.91
N MET A 63 3.04 17.12 7.20
CA MET A 63 2.97 15.73 7.67
C MET A 63 4.19 15.26 8.49
N GLY A 64 5.19 16.14 8.71
CA GLY A 64 6.41 15.84 9.48
C GLY A 64 6.19 15.42 10.95
N ARG A 65 4.99 15.67 11.52
CA ARG A 65 4.59 15.19 12.85
C ARG A 65 4.02 13.77 12.85
N LEU A 66 3.51 13.28 11.73
CA LEU A 66 2.92 11.94 11.59
C LEU A 66 3.90 10.95 10.98
N PHE A 67 4.83 11.46 10.17
CA PHE A 67 5.98 10.73 9.68
C PHE A 67 7.23 11.42 10.20
N THR A 68 7.67 11.05 11.40
CA THR A 68 8.88 11.60 12.02
C THR A 68 10.16 11.32 11.21
N GLN A 69 10.08 10.53 10.13
CA GLN A 69 11.18 10.09 9.28
C GLN A 69 10.78 10.03 7.79
N VAL A 70 10.21 11.10 7.20
CA VAL A 70 9.90 11.11 5.76
C VAL A 70 11.20 10.96 4.94
N ARG A 71 11.39 9.79 4.34
CA ARG A 71 12.59 9.44 3.57
C ARG A 71 12.63 10.19 2.23
N ALA A 72 13.82 10.36 1.66
CA ALA A 72 13.96 11.04 0.38
C ALA A 72 13.38 10.19 -0.75
N PRO A 73 12.87 10.79 -1.84
CA PRO A 73 12.44 10.04 -3.03
C PRO A 73 13.50 9.03 -3.47
N SER A 74 14.79 9.39 -3.42
CA SER A 74 15.91 8.47 -3.72
C SER A 74 16.00 7.27 -2.76
N THR A 75 15.70 7.45 -1.46
CA THR A 75 15.67 6.36 -0.48
C THR A 75 14.52 5.40 -0.74
N LEU A 76 13.34 5.94 -1.08
CA LEU A 76 12.18 5.12 -1.46
C LEU A 76 12.40 4.44 -2.81
N GLY A 77 13.04 5.12 -3.76
CA GLY A 77 13.42 4.53 -5.04
C GLY A 77 14.38 3.36 -4.90
N THR A 78 15.40 3.44 -4.03
CA THR A 78 16.30 2.30 -3.76
C THR A 78 15.56 1.14 -3.08
N PHE A 79 14.63 1.45 -2.18
CA PHE A 79 13.77 0.44 -1.58
C PHE A 79 12.90 -0.27 -2.62
N LEU A 80 12.19 0.48 -3.46
CA LEU A 80 11.35 -0.08 -4.52
C LEU A 80 12.16 -0.92 -5.53
N ARG A 81 13.38 -0.49 -5.88
CA ARG A 81 14.29 -1.27 -6.73
C ARG A 81 14.75 -2.60 -6.12
N SER A 82 14.60 -2.79 -4.81
CA SER A 82 14.92 -4.04 -4.12
C SER A 82 13.77 -5.06 -4.17
N PHE A 83 12.61 -4.69 -4.72
CA PHE A 83 11.49 -5.60 -4.86
C PHE A 83 11.76 -6.62 -5.97
N THR A 84 11.41 -7.86 -5.67
CA THR A 84 11.32 -8.95 -6.64
C THR A 84 9.84 -9.30 -6.80
N HIS A 85 9.50 -10.13 -7.78
CA HIS A 85 8.12 -10.61 -7.89
C HIS A 85 7.61 -11.28 -6.60
N GLY A 86 8.45 -12.05 -5.91
CA GLY A 86 8.08 -12.65 -4.62
C GLY A 86 7.73 -11.61 -3.55
N HIS A 87 8.42 -10.45 -3.53
CA HIS A 87 8.07 -9.34 -2.62
C HIS A 87 6.73 -8.69 -2.99
N VAL A 88 6.39 -8.62 -4.28
CA VAL A 88 5.06 -8.14 -4.72
C VAL A 88 3.97 -9.11 -4.27
N GLN A 89 4.16 -10.42 -4.45
CA GLN A 89 3.22 -11.43 -3.95
C GLN A 89 3.07 -11.40 -2.41
N GLN A 90 4.12 -11.03 -1.67
CA GLN A 90 4.02 -10.80 -0.22
C GLN A 90 3.14 -9.58 0.10
N LEU A 91 3.23 -8.49 -0.68
CA LEU A 91 2.31 -7.36 -0.54
C LEU A 91 0.87 -7.76 -0.86
N ASP A 92 0.62 -8.58 -1.88
CA ASP A 92 -0.72 -9.12 -2.15
C ASP A 92 -1.24 -9.95 -0.98
N ALA A 93 -0.37 -10.76 -0.40
CA ALA A 93 -0.67 -11.54 0.80
C ALA A 93 -1.00 -10.65 2.01
N VAL A 94 -0.36 -9.50 2.14
CA VAL A 94 -0.69 -8.47 3.15
C VAL A 94 -2.05 -7.84 2.84
N ALA A 95 -2.30 -7.41 1.61
CA ALA A 95 -3.57 -6.79 1.21
C ALA A 95 -4.77 -7.72 1.48
N ARG A 96 -4.66 -9.00 1.11
CA ARG A 96 -5.69 -10.03 1.39
C ARG A 96 -5.95 -10.21 2.88
N ARG A 97 -4.93 -10.09 3.73
CA ARG A 97 -5.05 -10.24 5.20
C ARG A 97 -5.52 -8.95 5.88
N LEU A 98 -5.25 -7.80 5.28
CA LEU A 98 -5.68 -6.51 5.77
C LEU A 98 -7.20 -6.34 5.64
N LEU A 99 -7.80 -6.87 4.57
CA LEU A 99 -9.24 -6.74 4.32
C LEU A 99 -10.11 -7.24 5.50
N PRO A 100 -9.92 -8.44 6.07
CA PRO A 100 -10.59 -8.83 7.31
C PRO A 100 -10.36 -7.89 8.50
N GLY A 101 -9.17 -7.28 8.60
CA GLY A 101 -8.86 -6.29 9.62
C GLY A 101 -9.67 -5.01 9.45
N LEU A 102 -9.81 -4.55 8.20
CA LEU A 102 -10.62 -3.39 7.85
C LEU A 102 -12.10 -3.62 8.11
N THR A 103 -12.65 -4.79 7.74
CA THR A 103 -14.07 -5.11 7.96
C THR A 103 -14.42 -5.28 9.44
N ARG A 104 -13.49 -5.74 10.28
CA ARG A 104 -13.67 -5.73 11.74
C ARG A 104 -13.63 -4.31 12.32
N THR A 105 -12.73 -3.46 11.82
CA THR A 105 -12.55 -2.09 12.32
C THR A 105 -13.68 -1.16 11.86
N VAL A 106 -14.24 -1.43 10.67
CA VAL A 106 -15.36 -0.70 10.08
C VAL A 106 -16.44 -1.72 9.70
N PRO A 107 -17.34 -2.10 10.64
CA PRO A 107 -18.34 -3.15 10.41
C PRO A 107 -19.27 -2.93 9.21
N GLY A 108 -19.46 -1.66 8.81
CA GLY A 108 -20.26 -1.24 7.66
C GLY A 108 -19.53 -1.24 6.32
N LEU A 109 -18.21 -1.53 6.28
CA LEU A 109 -17.40 -1.44 5.07
C LEU A 109 -17.91 -2.34 3.94
N LEU A 110 -18.41 -3.53 4.30
CA LEU A 110 -19.07 -4.47 3.40
C LEU A 110 -20.50 -4.75 3.86
N ALA A 111 -21.26 -3.73 4.28
CA ALA A 111 -22.63 -3.92 4.75
C ALA A 111 -23.50 -4.66 3.73
N GLY A 112 -23.30 -4.39 2.44
CA GLY A 112 -23.96 -5.07 1.32
C GLY A 112 -23.57 -6.55 1.13
N SER A 113 -22.65 -7.12 1.92
CA SER A 113 -22.36 -8.55 1.91
C SER A 113 -23.07 -9.31 3.04
N ARG A 114 -23.83 -8.63 3.92
CA ARG A 114 -24.38 -9.21 5.16
C ARG A 114 -25.86 -9.59 5.08
N THR A 115 -26.56 -9.16 4.04
CA THR A 115 -28.00 -9.42 3.85
C THR A 115 -28.21 -10.29 2.61
N ALA A 116 -29.08 -11.28 2.70
CA ALA A 116 -29.43 -12.10 1.54
C ALA A 116 -30.06 -11.20 0.45
N GLY A 117 -29.48 -11.20 -0.75
CA GLY A 117 -29.91 -10.36 -1.87
C GLY A 117 -29.24 -8.98 -1.96
N SER A 118 -28.35 -8.62 -1.04
CA SER A 118 -27.51 -7.41 -1.18
C SER A 118 -26.20 -7.71 -1.92
N ILE A 119 -25.66 -6.71 -2.61
CA ILE A 119 -24.41 -6.80 -3.39
C ILE A 119 -23.40 -5.81 -2.81
N ALA A 120 -22.14 -6.23 -2.69
CA ALA A 120 -21.00 -5.34 -2.46
C ALA A 120 -20.11 -5.35 -3.70
N PHE A 121 -19.67 -4.17 -4.14
CA PHE A 121 -18.73 -4.03 -5.25
C PHE A 121 -17.31 -3.86 -4.68
N LEU A 122 -16.37 -4.62 -5.23
CA LEU A 122 -14.94 -4.49 -4.95
C LEU A 122 -14.26 -4.23 -6.29
N ASP A 123 -13.66 -3.06 -6.42
CA ASP A 123 -12.85 -2.74 -7.58
C ASP A 123 -11.41 -3.23 -7.33
N VAL A 124 -10.84 -3.86 -8.36
CA VAL A 124 -9.46 -4.37 -8.34
C VAL A 124 -8.79 -3.85 -9.59
N ASP A 125 -8.13 -2.69 -9.44
CA ASP A 125 -7.31 -2.14 -10.51
C ASP A 125 -6.07 -3.01 -10.68
N ASP A 126 -5.97 -3.70 -11.81
CA ASP A 126 -4.73 -4.32 -12.27
C ASP A 126 -4.39 -3.78 -13.65
N THR A 127 -3.10 -3.66 -13.96
CA THR A 127 -2.64 -3.23 -15.28
C THR A 127 -1.88 -4.38 -15.93
N ILE A 128 -2.54 -5.06 -16.87
CA ILE A 128 -1.84 -6.00 -17.75
C ILE A 128 -1.02 -5.18 -18.75
N ARG A 129 0.31 -5.30 -18.68
CA ARG A 129 1.22 -4.76 -19.70
C ARG A 129 2.01 -5.89 -20.32
N GLU A 130 2.19 -5.83 -21.63
CA GLU A 130 3.16 -6.67 -22.32
C GLU A 130 4.55 -6.42 -21.74
N VAL A 131 5.25 -7.51 -21.44
CA VAL A 131 6.62 -7.46 -20.91
C VAL A 131 7.54 -8.27 -21.80
N HIS A 132 8.68 -7.68 -22.16
CA HIS A 132 9.69 -8.34 -22.98
C HIS A 132 10.92 -8.72 -22.14
N GLY A 133 11.49 -9.88 -22.44
CA GLY A 133 12.77 -10.35 -21.88
C GLY A 133 12.67 -11.66 -21.12
N HIS A 134 13.52 -12.62 -21.48
CA HIS A 134 13.53 -13.97 -20.89
C HIS A 134 13.83 -14.01 -19.38
N ALA A 135 14.54 -13.02 -18.87
CA ALA A 135 14.84 -12.90 -17.44
C ALA A 135 13.75 -12.13 -16.65
N LYS A 136 12.65 -11.72 -17.30
CA LYS A 136 11.60 -10.93 -16.66
C LYS A 136 10.84 -11.79 -15.65
N GLN A 137 10.93 -11.41 -14.38
CA GLN A 137 10.11 -12.00 -13.32
C GLN A 137 8.62 -11.70 -13.56
N ALA A 138 7.75 -12.61 -13.14
CA ALA A 138 6.29 -12.49 -13.28
C ALA A 138 5.73 -12.57 -14.71
N ALA A 139 6.56 -12.83 -15.72
CA ALA A 139 6.04 -13.13 -17.06
C ALA A 139 5.28 -14.46 -17.01
N ALA A 140 3.96 -14.39 -17.15
CA ALA A 140 3.11 -15.54 -17.40
C ALA A 140 2.83 -15.62 -18.90
N TYR A 141 2.99 -16.81 -19.47
CA TYR A 141 2.62 -17.09 -20.85
C TYR A 141 1.27 -17.83 -20.82
N GLY A 142 0.23 -17.24 -21.40
CA GLY A 142 -1.13 -17.78 -21.41
C GLY A 142 -2.09 -16.90 -22.18
#